data_AF-A0A2V9XDT6-F1
#
_entry.id   AF-A0A2V9XDT6-F1
#
_cell.length_a   1.000
_cell.length_b   1.000
_cell.length_c   1.000
_cell.angle_alpha   90.00
_cell.angle_beta   90.00
_cell.angle_gamma   90.00
#
_symmetry.space_group_name_H-M   'P 1'
#
loop_
_entity.id
_entity.type
_entity.pdbx_description
1 polymer ?
#
loop_
_entity_poly.entity_id
_entity_poly.type
_entity_poly.pdbx_seq_one_letter_code
_entity_poly.pdbx_strand_id
1 'polypeptide(L)' 'MEDVRKTREPVLITKRGKPLAQLVPAEKKVTGFVGRLEGVVRVVGDVESPIVPPEAWEAQR' A
#
# COMPACT_ATOMS: atom_id res chain seq x y z
N MET A 1 -18.33 -18.68 9.87
CA MET A 1 -17.22 -17.69 9.82
C MET A 1 -16.28 -17.95 8.66
N GLU A 2 -15.84 -19.20 8.44
CA GLU A 2 -15.00 -19.56 7.29
C GLU A 2 -15.65 -19.23 5.95
N ASP A 3 -16.92 -19.59 5.76
CA ASP A 3 -17.63 -19.33 4.50
C ASP A 3 -17.75 -17.84 4.21
N VAL A 4 -18.18 -17.03 5.19
CA VAL A 4 -18.20 -15.56 5.09
C VAL A 4 -16.81 -14.99 4.74
N ARG A 5 -15.72 -15.60 5.25
CA ARG A 5 -14.35 -15.17 4.90
C ARG A 5 -14.00 -15.51 3.44
N LYS A 6 -14.37 -16.69 2.96
CA LYS A 6 -14.05 -17.19 1.62
C LYS A 6 -14.90 -16.56 0.53
N THR A 7 -16.22 -16.53 0.73
CA THR A 7 -17.20 -16.06 -0.28
C THR A 7 -17.42 -14.56 -0.22
N ARG A 8 -17.08 -13.94 0.92
CA ARG A 8 -17.41 -12.55 1.25
C ARG A 8 -18.91 -12.24 1.32
N GLU A 9 -19.77 -13.27 1.34
CA GLU A 9 -21.21 -13.11 1.47
C GLU A 9 -21.59 -12.89 2.95
N PRO A 10 -22.31 -11.80 3.29
CA PRO A 10 -22.77 -11.57 4.66
C PRO A 10 -23.84 -12.56 5.10
N VAL A 11 -23.83 -12.92 6.39
CA VAL A 11 -24.87 -13.78 6.99
C VAL A 11 -25.65 -12.99 8.04
N LEU A 12 -26.98 -12.97 7.90
CA LEU A 12 -27.89 -12.36 8.87
C LEU A 12 -28.26 -13.37 9.97
N ILE A 13 -27.92 -13.06 11.21
CA ILE A 13 -28.24 -13.86 12.38
C ILE A 13 -29.52 -13.31 12.99
N THR A 14 -30.57 -14.12 13.04
CA THR A 14 -31.86 -13.75 13.64
C THR A 14 -32.09 -14.51 14.94
N LYS A 15 -32.88 -13.92 15.83
CA LYS A 15 -33.44 -14.58 17.02
C LYS A 15 -34.94 -14.41 16.99
N ARG A 16 -35.68 -15.52 16.82
CA ARG A 16 -37.15 -15.54 16.67
C ARG A 16 -37.65 -14.70 15.49
N GLY A 17 -37.00 -14.84 14.32
CA GLY A 17 -37.36 -14.10 13.10
C GLY A 17 -36.99 -12.61 13.12
N LYS A 18 -36.46 -12.10 14.24
CA LYS A 18 -35.97 -10.72 14.35
C LYS A 18 -34.46 -10.68 14.16
N PRO A 19 -33.92 -9.80 13.28
CA PRO A 19 -32.49 -9.58 13.16
C PRO A 19 -31.84 -9.26 14.51
N LEU A 20 -30.74 -9.94 14.81
CA LEU A 20 -29.97 -9.75 16.05
C LEU A 20 -28.54 -9.28 15.75
N ALA A 21 -27.90 -9.88 14.77
CA ALA A 21 -26.53 -9.56 14.38
C ALA A 21 -26.32 -9.86 12.89
N GLN A 22 -25.29 -9.26 12.31
CA GLN A 22 -24.83 -9.59 10.96
C GLN A 22 -23.35 -9.95 11.03
N LEU A 23 -23.00 -11.11 10.49
CA LEU A 23 -21.62 -11.50 10.29
C LEU A 23 -21.18 -11.00 8.92
N VAL A 24 -20.25 -10.06 8.91
CA VAL A 24 -19.64 -9.51 7.69
C VAL A 24 -18.19 -9.98 7.57
N PRO A 25 -17.64 -10.06 6.35
CA PRO A 25 -16.22 -10.36 6.16
C PRO A 25 -15.37 -9.26 6.78
N ALA A 26 -14.33 -9.64 7.53
CA ALA A 26 -13.38 -8.66 8.03
C ALA A 26 -12.67 -7.96 6.85
N GLU A 27 -12.58 -6.64 6.90
CA GLU A 27 -11.76 -5.89 5.96
C GLU A 27 -10.29 -6.13 6.26
N LYS A 28 -9.55 -6.61 5.26
CA LYS A 28 -8.09 -6.51 5.33
C LYS A 28 -7.75 -5.05 5.11
N LYS A 29 -7.13 -4.40 6.09
CA LYS A 29 -6.42 -3.15 5.84
C LYS A 29 -5.29 -3.46 4.86
N VAL A 30 -5.57 -3.23 3.58
CA VAL A 30 -4.54 -3.21 2.56
C VAL A 30 -3.75 -1.94 2.86
N THR A 31 -2.62 -2.08 3.54
CA THR A 31 -1.62 -1.02 3.48
C THR A 31 -1.02 -1.09 2.09
N GLY A 32 -1.68 -0.41 1.15
CA GLY A 32 -1.15 -0.25 -0.20
C GLY A 32 0.26 0.32 -0.09
N PHE A 33 1.24 -0.37 -0.65
CA PHE A 33 2.61 0.11 -0.69
C PHE A 33 2.75 1.26 -1.70
N VAL A 34 2.05 1.15 -2.83
CA VAL A 34 2.02 2.18 -3.88
C VAL A 34 1.39 3.45 -3.31
N GLY A 35 2.07 4.58 -3.49
CA GLY A 35 1.60 5.91 -3.04
C GLY A 35 1.85 6.24 -1.57
N ARG A 36 2.37 5.31 -0.75
CA ARG A 36 2.56 5.54 0.70
C ARG A 36 3.48 6.73 1.05
N LEU A 37 4.41 7.05 0.16
CA LEU A 37 5.37 8.16 0.33
C LEU A 37 5.12 9.31 -0.64
N GLU A 38 3.99 9.31 -1.35
CA GLU A 38 3.63 10.40 -2.25
C GLU A 38 3.55 11.73 -1.47
N GLY A 39 4.26 12.76 -1.94
CA GLY A 39 4.35 14.05 -1.26
C GLY A 39 5.26 14.10 -0.02
N VAL A 40 5.78 12.96 0.47
CA VAL A 40 6.70 12.92 1.62
C VAL A 40 8.15 13.16 1.20
N VAL A 41 8.53 12.67 0.02
CA VAL A 41 9.91 12.76 -0.51
C VAL A 41 9.98 13.78 -1.64
N ARG A 42 11.05 14.57 -1.67
CA ARG A 42 11.37 15.50 -2.75
C ARG A 42 12.71 15.14 -3.38
N VAL A 43 12.74 15.01 -4.71
CA VAL A 43 13.98 14.90 -5.48
C VAL A 43 14.60 16.29 -5.58
N VAL A 44 15.81 16.47 -5.04
CA VAL A 44 16.50 17.77 -4.95
C VAL A 44 17.55 18.00 -6.04
N GLY A 45 17.87 16.97 -6.82
CA GLY A 45 18.89 17.03 -7.85
C GLY A 45 19.46 15.65 -8.14
N ASP A 46 20.44 15.63 -9.04
CA ASP A 46 21.24 14.45 -9.35
C ASP A 46 22.35 14.27 -8.31
N VAL A 47 22.53 13.04 -7.86
CA VAL A 47 23.57 12.64 -6.88
C VAL A 47 24.55 11.61 -7.46
N GLU A 48 24.28 11.10 -8.65
CA GLU A 48 25.08 10.07 -9.30
C GLU A 48 26.11 10.68 -10.24
N SER A 49 25.77 11.79 -10.91
CA SER A 49 26.69 12.45 -11.81
C SER A 49 27.92 13.03 -11.08
N PRO A 50 29.10 12.98 -11.71
CA PRO A 50 30.28 13.69 -11.25
C PRO A 50 30.01 15.19 -11.08
N ILE A 51 30.59 15.78 -10.03
CA ILE A 51 30.47 17.23 -9.77
C ILE A 51 31.20 18.09 -10.82
N VAL A 52 32.14 17.50 -11.56
CA VAL A 52 32.89 18.14 -12.65
C VAL A 52 32.87 17.24 -13.89
N PRO A 53 32.89 17.81 -15.10
CA PRO A 53 32.90 17.03 -16.32
C PRO A 53 34.17 16.16 -16.44
N PRO A 54 34.12 15.01 -17.14
CA PRO A 54 35.26 14.07 -17.22
C PRO A 54 36.56 14.68 -17.74
N GLU A 55 36.48 15.70 -18.59
CA GLU A 55 37.63 16.39 -19.18
C GLU A 55 38.42 17.20 -18.14
N ALA A 56 37.82 17.48 -16.96
CA ALA A 56 38.51 18.10 -15.84
C ALA A 56 39.37 17.10 -15.05
N TRP A 57 39.36 15.81 -15.40
CA TRP A 57 40.13 14.78 -14.69
C TRP A 57 41.49 14.60 -15.34
N GLU A 58 42.55 14.87 -14.58
CA GLU A 58 43.95 14.64 -15.00
C GLU A 58 44.27 13.16 -15.27
N ALA A 59 43.41 12.24 -14.84
CA ALA A 59 43.53 10.80 -15.09
C ALA A 59 43.20 10.39 -16.55
N GLN A 60 42.69 11.31 -17.38
CA GLN A 60 42.45 11.06 -18.81
C GLN A 60 43.64 11.41 -19.70
N ARG A 61 44.79 11.80 -19.13
CA ARG A 61 45.99 12.24 -19.87
C ARG A 61 47.10 11.20 -19.87
#